data_AF-A0A6F8YNV1-F1
#
_entry.id   AF-A0A6F8YNV1-F1
#
_cell.length_a   1.000
_cell.length_b   1.000
_cell.length_c   1.000
_cell.angle_alpha   90.00
_cell.angle_beta   90.00
_cell.angle_gamma   90.00
#
_symmetry.space_group_name_H-M   'P 1'
#
loop_
_entity.id
_entity.type
_entity.pdbx_description
1 polymer ?
#
loop_
_entity_poly.entity_id
_entity_poly.type
_entity_poly.pdbx_seq_one_letter_code
_entity_poly.pdbx_strand_id
1 'polypeptide(L)'
;MHGNGTRYRWISHGPAPPCPPALLRLVIPPPPPPPPVVRHPGRYAAAALDNEVTRVRSAPVGERNNTLYRAARGLGRLVAAGLLDPYDVVSALTPAALAAGLGSAETARTIRSGLTAGRARRAA
;
A
#
# COMPACT_ATOMS: atom_id res chain seq x y z
N MET A 1 27.10 -3.06 -32.84
CA MET A 1 28.35 -3.38 -33.56
C MET A 1 29.14 -4.30 -32.68
N HIS A 2 29.63 -5.42 -33.20
CA HIS A 2 30.56 -6.26 -32.46
C HIS A 2 31.92 -5.52 -32.35
N GLY A 3 32.76 -5.85 -31.36
CA GLY A 3 34.02 -5.12 -31.11
C GLY A 3 35.00 -5.08 -32.29
N ASN A 4 34.75 -5.88 -33.34
CA ASN A 4 35.50 -5.92 -34.59
C ASN A 4 34.85 -5.12 -35.76
N GLY A 5 33.87 -4.25 -35.48
CA GLY A 5 33.18 -3.45 -36.51
C GLY A 5 32.13 -4.21 -37.33
N THR A 6 32.00 -5.52 -37.14
CA THR A 6 31.01 -6.33 -37.87
C THR A 6 29.62 -6.19 -37.22
N ARG A 7 28.58 -6.05 -38.05
CA ARG A 7 27.19 -6.04 -37.57
C ARG A 7 26.72 -7.48 -37.40
N TYR A 8 26.04 -7.75 -36.29
CA TYR A 8 25.32 -9.01 -36.13
C TYR A 8 24.32 -9.18 -37.28
N ARG A 9 24.31 -10.37 -37.88
CA ARG A 9 23.35 -10.77 -38.91
C ARG A 9 22.68 -12.06 -38.45
N TRP A 10 21.36 -12.14 -38.59
CA TRP A 10 20.61 -13.35 -38.35
C TRP A 10 21.04 -14.45 -39.33
N ILE A 11 21.37 -15.62 -38.80
CA ILE A 11 21.79 -16.80 -39.59
C ILE A 11 20.67 -17.85 -39.69
N SER A 12 19.61 -17.70 -38.91
CA SER A 12 18.41 -18.51 -38.96
C SER A 12 17.19 -17.65 -38.57
N HIS A 13 16.03 -18.00 -39.13
CA HIS A 13 14.74 -17.40 -38.81
C HIS A 13 13.80 -18.48 -38.28
N GLY A 14 12.97 -18.11 -37.31
CA GLY A 14 12.06 -19.02 -36.63
C GLY A 14 11.83 -18.59 -35.18
N PRO A 15 10.92 -19.28 -34.45
CA PRO A 15 10.74 -19.01 -33.03
C PRO A 15 12.04 -19.27 -32.27
N ALA A 16 12.36 -18.40 -31.32
CA ALA A 16 13.51 -18.59 -30.45
C ALA A 16 13.35 -19.92 -29.67
N PRO A 17 14.43 -20.68 -29.46
CA PRO A 17 14.36 -21.84 -28.59
C PRO A 17 13.94 -21.42 -27.17
N PRO A 18 13.28 -22.30 -26.41
CA PRO A 18 12.96 -22.03 -25.03
C PRO A 18 14.23 -21.66 -24.25
N CYS A 19 14.11 -20.62 -23.42
CA CYS A 19 15.24 -20.13 -22.65
C CYS A 19 15.78 -21.24 -21.73
N PRO A 20 17.10 -21.53 -21.74
CA PRO A 20 17.69 -22.52 -20.85
C PRO A 20 17.39 -22.20 -19.37
N PRO A 21 17.02 -23.20 -18.54
CA PRO A 21 16.68 -22.97 -17.12
C PRO A 21 17.81 -22.31 -16.31
N ALA A 22 19.07 -22.54 -16.69
CA ALA A 22 20.21 -21.89 -16.07
C ALA A 22 20.23 -20.37 -16.30
N LEU A 23 19.90 -19.92 -17.52
CA LEU A 23 19.81 -18.50 -17.85
C LEU A 23 18.56 -17.86 -17.24
N LEU A 24 17.42 -18.57 -17.24
CA LEU A 24 16.21 -18.10 -16.57
C LEU A 24 16.44 -17.78 -15.09
N ARG A 25 17.22 -18.60 -14.38
CA ARG A 25 17.55 -18.36 -12.96
C ARG A 25 18.41 -17.12 -12.70
N LEU A 26 19.17 -16.67 -13.70
CA LEU A 26 19.97 -15.43 -13.59
C LEU A 26 19.11 -14.18 -13.85
N VAL A 27 18.04 -14.32 -14.63
CA VAL A 27 17.16 -13.22 -15.03
C VAL A 27 15.96 -13.07 -14.09
N ILE A 28 15.43 -14.19 -13.59
CA ILE A 28 14.27 -14.21 -12.70
C ILE A 28 14.75 -13.95 -11.26
N PRO A 29 14.36 -12.82 -10.64
CA PRO A 29 14.67 -12.61 -9.23
C PRO A 29 13.99 -13.69 -8.38
N PRO A 30 14.61 -14.13 -7.27
CA PRO A 30 13.97 -15.05 -6.35
C PRO A 30 12.62 -14.46 -5.88
N PRO A 31 11.61 -15.31 -5.64
CA PRO A 31 10.34 -14.82 -5.13
C PRO A 31 10.57 -14.03 -3.84
N PRO A 32 9.83 -12.94 -3.59
CA PRO A 32 9.97 -12.18 -2.36
C PRO A 32 9.72 -13.11 -1.15
N PRO A 33 10.40 -12.86 -0.01
CA PRO A 33 10.12 -13.61 1.19
C PRO A 33 8.64 -13.50 1.57
N PRO A 34 8.04 -14.53 2.18
CA PRO A 34 6.67 -14.46 2.63
C PRO A 34 6.52 -13.30 3.63
N PRO A 35 5.38 -12.60 3.64
CA PRO A 35 5.15 -11.52 4.58
C PRO A 35 5.22 -12.05 6.02
N PRO A 36 5.70 -11.24 6.98
CA PRO A 36 5.75 -11.64 8.37
C PRO A 36 4.34 -11.97 8.87
N VAL A 37 4.21 -13.09 9.58
CA VAL A 37 2.94 -13.52 10.17
C VAL A 37 2.67 -12.70 11.43
N VAL A 38 1.57 -11.95 11.44
CA VAL A 38 1.10 -11.23 12.62
C VAL A 38 0.47 -12.24 13.58
N ARG A 39 1.10 -12.48 14.74
CA ARG A 39 0.63 -13.47 15.74
C ARG A 39 -0.74 -13.15 16.34
N HIS A 40 -1.09 -11.87 16.45
CA HIS A 40 -2.36 -11.40 17.03
C HIS A 40 -2.98 -10.29 16.16
N PRO A 41 -3.60 -10.65 15.02
CA PRO A 41 -4.02 -9.67 14.02
C PRO A 41 -5.09 -8.70 14.54
N GLY A 42 -6.00 -9.15 15.42
CA GLY A 42 -7.00 -8.28 16.05
C GLY A 42 -6.39 -7.25 17.00
N ARG A 43 -5.46 -7.64 17.87
CA ARG A 43 -4.75 -6.70 18.77
C ARG A 43 -3.91 -5.71 17.98
N TYR A 44 -3.27 -6.18 16.93
CA TYR A 44 -2.52 -5.32 16.02
C TYR A 44 -3.44 -4.29 15.34
N ALA A 45 -4.59 -4.71 14.84
CA ALA A 45 -5.54 -3.82 14.17
C ALA A 45 -6.12 -2.76 15.11
N ALA A 46 -6.49 -3.15 16.34
CA ALA A 46 -6.93 -2.21 17.37
C ALA A 46 -5.84 -1.19 17.73
N ALA A 47 -4.61 -1.64 17.98
CA ALA A 47 -3.49 -0.74 18.27
C ALA A 47 -3.17 0.18 17.08
N ALA A 48 -3.28 -0.31 15.84
CA ALA A 48 -3.10 0.51 14.66
C ALA A 48 -4.16 1.62 14.57
N LEU A 49 -5.43 1.31 14.84
CA LEU A 49 -6.52 2.28 14.88
C LEU A 49 -6.24 3.38 15.91
N ASP A 50 -5.93 3.00 17.15
CA ASP A 50 -5.65 3.94 18.25
C ASP A 50 -4.46 4.86 17.95
N ASN A 51 -3.39 4.29 17.38
CA ASN A 51 -2.20 5.04 17.00
C ASN A 51 -2.49 6.07 15.91
N GLU A 52 -3.26 5.69 14.88
CA GLU A 52 -3.61 6.62 13.79
C GLU A 52 -4.58 7.71 14.28
N VAL A 53 -5.55 7.37 15.14
CA VAL A 53 -6.43 8.36 15.81
C VAL A 53 -5.61 9.39 16.58
N THR A 54 -4.64 8.92 17.37
CA THR A 54 -3.75 9.80 18.14
C THR A 54 -2.94 10.70 17.23
N ARG A 55 -2.33 10.14 16.17
CA ARG A 55 -1.54 10.89 15.19
C ARG A 55 -2.36 11.98 14.49
N VAL A 56 -3.60 11.67 14.12
CA VAL A 56 -4.50 12.64 13.48
C VAL A 56 -4.86 13.77 14.44
N ARG A 57 -5.22 13.45 15.69
CA ARG A 57 -5.53 14.46 16.72
C ARG A 57 -4.39 15.43 16.98
N SER A 58 -3.15 14.93 17.00
CA SER A 58 -1.96 15.73 17.27
C SER A 58 -1.31 16.33 16.02
N ALA A 59 -1.96 16.27 14.86
CA ALA A 59 -1.36 16.72 13.61
C ALA A 59 -1.15 18.25 13.59
N PRO A 60 0.06 18.74 13.27
CA PRO A 60 0.34 20.17 13.22
C PRO A 60 -0.45 20.85 12.10
N VAL A 61 -0.71 22.15 12.27
CA VAL A 61 -1.33 22.99 11.23
C VAL A 61 -0.55 22.85 9.92
N GLY A 62 -1.25 22.69 8.81
CA GLY A 62 -0.66 22.41 7.50
C GLY A 62 -0.57 20.92 7.13
N GLU A 63 -0.47 20.02 8.12
CA GLU A 63 -0.32 18.57 7.87
C GLU A 63 -1.57 17.74 8.17
N ARG A 64 -2.62 18.34 8.72
CA ARG A 64 -3.82 17.64 9.22
C ARG A 64 -4.50 16.78 8.16
N ASN A 65 -4.79 17.34 7.00
CA ASN A 65 -5.48 16.61 5.92
C ASN A 65 -4.61 15.46 5.38
N ASN A 66 -3.31 15.73 5.17
CA ASN A 66 -2.35 14.74 4.71
C ASN A 66 -2.19 13.59 5.72
N THR A 67 -2.12 13.92 7.02
CA THR A 67 -2.09 12.93 8.11
C THR A 67 -3.36 12.09 8.14
N LEU A 68 -4.54 12.72 8.03
CA LEU A 68 -5.82 12.03 7.95
C LEU A 68 -5.90 11.10 6.73
N TYR A 69 -5.44 11.56 5.56
CA TYR A 69 -5.42 10.76 4.34
C TYR A 69 -4.52 9.52 4.50
N ARG A 70 -3.32 9.71 5.06
CA ARG A 70 -2.37 8.61 5.32
C ARG A 70 -2.94 7.61 6.32
N ALA A 71 -3.54 8.09 7.39
CA ALA A 71 -4.23 7.26 8.39
C ALA A 71 -5.35 6.44 7.75
N ALA A 72 -6.30 7.08 7.06
CA ALA A 72 -7.41 6.42 6.39
C ALA A 72 -6.95 5.40 5.34
N ARG A 73 -5.89 5.72 4.59
CA ARG A 73 -5.28 4.82 3.61
C ARG A 73 -4.58 3.62 4.26
N GLY A 74 -3.89 3.82 5.37
CA GLY A 74 -3.27 2.75 6.15
C GLY A 74 -4.30 1.78 6.72
N LEU A 75 -5.30 2.32 7.42
CA LEU A 75 -6.39 1.54 8.00
C LEU A 75 -7.26 0.88 6.93
N GLY A 76 -7.43 1.50 5.75
CA GLY A 76 -8.13 0.90 4.61
C GLY A 76 -7.52 -0.43 4.14
N ARG A 77 -6.22 -0.65 4.35
CA ARG A 77 -5.57 -1.95 4.08
C ARG A 77 -5.98 -3.02 5.09
N LEU A 78 -6.14 -2.63 6.37
CA LEU A 78 -6.62 -3.54 7.41
C LEU A 78 -8.09 -3.91 7.20
N VAL A 79 -8.89 -2.96 6.72
CA VAL A 79 -10.27 -3.24 6.28
C VAL A 79 -10.28 -4.23 5.12
N ALA A 80 -9.40 -4.07 4.13
CA ALA A 80 -9.29 -5.01 3.01
C ALA A 80 -8.86 -6.43 3.45
N ALA A 81 -8.07 -6.51 4.52
CA ALA A 81 -7.68 -7.77 5.15
C ALA A 81 -8.75 -8.35 6.09
N GLY A 82 -9.92 -7.70 6.24
CA GLY A 82 -11.00 -8.14 7.14
C GLY A 82 -10.70 -7.95 8.63
N LEU A 83 -9.71 -7.12 8.98
CA LEU A 83 -9.25 -6.92 10.35
C LEU A 83 -9.91 -5.72 11.06
N LEU A 84 -10.53 -4.83 10.30
CA LEU A 84 -11.27 -3.67 10.81
C LEU A 84 -12.56 -3.48 10.04
N ASP A 85 -13.59 -2.99 10.72
CA ASP A 85 -14.81 -2.55 10.07
C ASP A 85 -14.63 -1.14 9.44
N PRO A 86 -15.09 -0.92 8.20
CA PRO A 86 -15.19 0.42 7.60
C PRO A 86 -15.73 1.50 8.53
N TYR A 87 -16.80 1.19 9.24
CA TYR A 87 -17.58 2.08 10.07
C TYR A 87 -16.79 2.47 11.30
N ASP A 88 -16.10 1.52 11.94
CA ASP A 88 -15.25 1.80 13.11
C ASP A 88 -14.12 2.78 12.76
N VAL A 89 -13.51 2.61 11.58
CA VAL A 89 -12.47 3.55 11.10
C VAL A 89 -13.03 4.95 10.90
N VAL A 90 -14.20 5.08 10.27
CA VAL A 90 -14.86 6.38 10.05
C VAL A 90 -15.25 7.01 11.38
N SER A 91 -15.87 6.23 12.27
CA SER A 91 -16.34 6.64 13.58
C SER A 91 -15.19 7.14 14.47
N ALA A 92 -14.02 6.51 14.38
CA ALA A 92 -12.84 6.89 15.15
C ALA A 92 -12.08 8.10 14.56
N LEU A 93 -11.89 8.13 13.24
CA LEU A 93 -11.10 9.19 12.58
C LEU A 93 -11.85 10.52 12.46
N THR A 94 -13.18 10.50 12.34
CA THR A 94 -13.99 11.72 12.19
C THR A 94 -13.81 12.69 13.36
N PRO A 95 -14.07 12.30 14.63
CA PRO A 95 -13.88 13.21 15.76
C PRO A 95 -12.41 13.60 15.95
N ALA A 96 -11.46 12.72 15.59
CA ALA A 96 -10.04 13.04 15.63
C ALA A 96 -9.65 14.18 14.68
N ALA A 97 -10.15 14.12 13.44
CA ALA A 97 -9.93 15.14 12.43
C ALA A 97 -10.59 16.47 12.78
N LEU A 98 -11.82 16.43 13.31
CA LEU A 98 -12.54 17.61 13.78
C LEU A 98 -11.81 18.27 14.97
N ALA A 99 -11.33 17.48 15.93
CA ALA A 99 -10.53 17.99 17.04
C ALA A 99 -9.20 18.59 16.57
N ALA A 100 -8.61 18.02 15.51
CA ALA A 100 -7.46 18.61 14.84
C ALA A 100 -7.83 19.88 14.04
N GLY A 101 -9.09 20.28 13.94
CA GLY A 101 -9.52 21.52 13.30
C GLY A 101 -9.75 21.42 11.78
N LEU A 102 -10.00 20.21 11.24
CA LEU A 102 -10.48 20.05 9.87
C LEU A 102 -12.00 20.27 9.78
N GLY A 103 -12.48 20.69 8.61
CA GLY A 103 -13.92 20.81 8.36
C GLY A 103 -14.61 19.45 8.20
N SER A 104 -15.91 19.37 8.50
CA SER A 104 -16.69 18.12 8.44
C SER A 104 -16.75 17.52 7.03
N ALA A 105 -17.09 18.34 6.02
CA ALA A 105 -17.17 17.90 4.63
C ALA A 105 -15.80 17.47 4.07
N GLU A 106 -14.73 18.18 4.47
CA GLU A 106 -13.36 17.83 4.10
C GLU A 106 -12.93 16.51 4.74
N THR A 107 -13.17 16.34 6.04
CA THR A 107 -12.91 15.13 6.80
C THR A 107 -13.57 13.91 6.15
N ALA A 108 -14.88 13.99 5.88
CA ALA A 108 -15.63 12.89 5.28
C ALA A 108 -15.09 12.51 3.90
N ARG A 109 -14.73 13.51 3.07
CA ARG A 109 -14.16 13.29 1.74
C ARG A 109 -12.80 12.61 1.82
N THR A 110 -11.91 13.08 2.71
CA THR A 110 -10.56 12.55 2.86
C THR A 110 -10.55 11.14 3.45
N ILE A 111 -11.41 10.85 4.45
CA ILE A 111 -11.54 9.49 4.99
C ILE A 111 -12.01 8.54 3.89
N ARG A 112 -13.03 8.93 3.12
CA ARG A 112 -13.57 8.11 2.04
C ARG A 112 -12.52 7.83 0.96
N SER A 113 -11.82 8.85 0.48
CA SER A 113 -10.79 8.67 -0.56
C SER A 113 -9.62 7.82 -0.05
N GLY A 114 -9.17 8.04 1.20
CA GLY A 114 -8.14 7.24 1.84
C GLY A 114 -8.54 5.77 1.97
N LEU A 115 -9.72 5.48 2.51
CA LEU A 115 -10.23 4.12 2.65
C LEU A 115 -10.33 3.39 1.31
N THR A 116 -10.87 4.05 0.27
CA THR A 116 -10.95 3.49 -1.08
C THR A 116 -9.55 3.16 -1.62
N ALA A 117 -8.61 4.10 -1.49
CA ALA A 117 -7.23 3.89 -1.94
C ALA A 117 -6.50 2.79 -1.15
N GLY A 118 -6.79 2.65 0.15
CA GLY A 118 -6.26 1.59 0.99
C GLY A 118 -6.77 0.20 0.58
N ARG A 119 -8.06 0.11 0.25
CA ARG A 119 -8.71 -1.15 -0.15
C ARG A 119 -8.34 -1.64 -1.54
N ALA A 120 -8.12 -0.73 -2.48
CA ALA A 120 -7.78 -1.08 -3.86
C ALA A 120 -6.40 -1.74 -3.98
N ARG A 121 -5.52 -1.59 -2.98
CA ARG A 121 -4.18 -2.16 -3.01
C ARG A 121 -4.22 -3.61 -2.52
N ARG A 122 -4.22 -4.57 -3.45
CA ARG A 122 -3.87 -5.96 -3.12
C ARG A 122 -2.44 -6.01 -2.60
N ALA A 123 -2.23 -6.74 -1.50
CA ALA A 123 -0.90 -7.19 -1.10
C ALA A 123 -0.38 -8.07 -2.25
N ALA A 124 0.59 -7.55 -2.98
CA ALA A 124 1.35 -8.31 -3.98
C ALA A 124 2.36 -9.20 -3.27
#